data_AF-A0A0M0JHN4-F1
#
_entry.id   AF-A0A0M0JHN4-F1
#
_cell.length_a   1.000
_cell.length_b   1.000
_cell.length_c   1.000
_cell.angle_alpha   90.00
_cell.angle_beta   90.00
_cell.angle_gamma   90.00
#
_symmetry.space_group_name_H-M   'P 1'
#
loop_
_entity.id
_entity.type
_entity.pdbx_description
1 polymer ?
#
loop_
_entity_poly.entity_id
_entity_poly.type
_entity_poly.pdbx_seq_one_letter_code
_entity_poly.pdbx_strand_id
1 'polypeptide(L)'
;MTVHTTFVEGGNRGKLWRFRDAGLWLLEPPSHFEPSTSAKYLAFEPPEPPAPAHLAPLINKTRCPKYVGPHAPCAYTDKYKAGWLVPDALAMSPRLRQHLELVRRHIHALRDALALSLSLGRVLVLPRLLCLCDRSEGPLVLQQCKYEASELPTPFVCPLTHIFDIVRFASIAPDMGSAGSNLEGVATVTFRESSFFTNPLTPAHVRTNHTRVRVAADAAAMQAARERGEAAVLLGTSDVQALATLGPSSAFAHAPVLRLERAEGVFGGFVDGRQRAAFEAMIQQSSMLSGSWCCSSWYKPSGSIEYVGPHETLAWRPGCGITKPWEPERSPQCVDQLQAYRRAQQAGPAKLEYVLKSGQQGKDGYYGLKALRRLERGLAFETCPKGGADDPFNGTLSTCCQS
;
A
#
# COMPACT_ATOMS: atom_id res chain seq x y z
N MET A 1 18.14 -26.37 -1.84
CA MET A 1 16.91 -25.65 -2.27
C MET A 1 17.32 -24.24 -2.62
N THR A 2 17.03 -23.79 -3.84
CA THR A 2 17.29 -22.40 -4.27
C THR A 2 15.95 -21.70 -4.33
N VAL A 3 15.78 -20.61 -3.59
CA VAL A 3 14.54 -19.82 -3.59
C VAL A 3 14.76 -18.60 -4.48
N HIS A 4 13.95 -18.45 -5.51
CA HIS A 4 14.01 -17.31 -6.41
C HIS A 4 12.84 -16.37 -6.15
N THR A 5 13.13 -15.09 -5.88
CA THR A 5 12.11 -14.05 -5.73
C THR A 5 12.15 -13.12 -6.95
N THR A 6 11.44 -13.51 -8.02
CA THR A 6 11.20 -12.64 -9.17
C THR A 6 10.13 -11.60 -8.82
N PHE A 7 10.27 -10.38 -9.33
CA PHE A 7 9.24 -9.33 -9.23
C PHE A 7 8.76 -9.06 -7.80
N VAL A 8 9.66 -8.45 -6.99
CA VAL A 8 9.33 -7.96 -5.66
C VAL A 8 9.38 -6.44 -5.67
N GLU A 9 8.24 -5.81 -5.35
CA GLU A 9 8.17 -4.37 -5.12
C GLU A 9 9.18 -3.95 -4.05
N GLY A 10 9.89 -2.85 -4.31
CA GLY A 10 10.90 -2.33 -3.39
C GLY A 10 12.30 -2.96 -3.50
N GLY A 11 12.58 -3.69 -4.57
CA GLY A 11 13.93 -4.18 -4.89
C GLY A 11 14.51 -5.07 -3.79
N ASN A 12 15.78 -4.86 -3.43
CA ASN A 12 16.47 -5.70 -2.44
C ASN A 12 15.81 -5.65 -1.05
N ARG A 13 15.28 -4.49 -0.63
CA ARG A 13 14.59 -4.36 0.66
C ARG A 13 13.25 -5.09 0.67
N GLY A 14 12.51 -5.01 -0.44
CA GLY A 14 11.29 -5.80 -0.61
C GLY A 14 11.56 -7.31 -0.59
N LYS A 15 12.63 -7.75 -1.27
CA LYS A 15 13.06 -9.17 -1.24
C LYS A 15 13.44 -9.61 0.17
N LEU A 16 14.25 -8.81 0.87
CA LEU A 16 14.61 -9.05 2.27
C LEU A 16 13.36 -9.19 3.14
N TRP A 17 12.41 -8.26 3.00
CA TRP A 17 11.15 -8.31 3.73
C TRP A 17 10.38 -9.61 3.45
N ARG A 18 10.26 -10.03 2.19
CA ARG A 18 9.60 -11.30 1.84
C ARG A 18 10.29 -12.51 2.47
N PHE A 19 11.62 -12.53 2.50
CA PHE A 19 12.34 -13.62 3.15
C PHE A 19 12.15 -13.63 4.66
N ARG A 20 12.11 -12.46 5.32
CA ARG A 20 11.76 -12.35 6.75
C ARG A 20 10.36 -12.87 7.01
N ASP A 21 9.38 -12.36 6.25
CA ASP A 21 7.96 -12.72 6.40
C ASP A 21 7.70 -14.20 6.11
N ALA A 22 8.53 -14.84 5.28
CA ALA A 22 8.50 -16.28 5.04
C ALA A 22 9.31 -17.12 6.06
N GLY A 23 10.02 -16.49 7.00
CA GLY A 23 10.92 -17.16 7.95
C GLY A 23 12.18 -17.76 7.31
N LEU A 24 12.53 -17.29 6.10
CA LEU A 24 13.67 -17.76 5.31
C LEU A 24 14.91 -16.88 5.45
N TRP A 25 14.83 -15.79 6.23
CA TRP A 25 15.94 -14.89 6.49
C TRP A 25 16.47 -15.07 7.93
N LEU A 26 17.60 -15.78 8.06
CA LEU A 26 18.20 -16.15 9.35
C LEU A 26 19.40 -15.28 9.74
N LEU A 27 19.72 -14.24 8.94
CA LEU A 27 20.88 -13.38 9.16
C LEU A 27 20.55 -12.12 9.97
N GLU A 28 19.39 -12.06 10.62
CA GLU A 28 19.06 -10.95 11.52
C GLU A 28 19.92 -11.01 12.78
N PRO A 29 20.42 -9.85 13.27
CA PRO A 29 21.11 -9.80 14.55
C PRO A 29 20.13 -10.09 15.70
N PRO A 30 20.61 -10.55 16.87
CA PRO A 30 19.75 -10.77 18.05
C PRO A 30 18.91 -9.54 18.44
N SER A 31 19.44 -8.32 18.25
CA SER A 31 18.72 -7.06 18.49
C SER A 31 17.49 -6.86 17.60
N HIS A 32 17.36 -7.61 16.50
CA HIS A 32 16.13 -7.63 15.72
C HIS A 32 14.96 -8.23 16.51
N PHE A 33 15.22 -9.37 17.17
CA PHE A 33 14.23 -10.16 17.91
C PHE A 33 14.01 -9.66 19.34
N GLU A 34 15.03 -9.02 19.90
CA GLU A 34 14.99 -8.41 21.23
C GLU A 34 15.72 -7.05 21.20
N PRO A 35 15.07 -6.00 20.65
CA PRO A 35 15.70 -4.67 20.53
C PRO A 35 16.01 -4.05 21.89
N SER A 36 15.23 -4.40 22.92
CA SER A 36 15.57 -4.22 24.32
C SER A 36 14.88 -5.30 25.16
N THR A 37 15.39 -5.55 26.36
CA THR A 37 14.77 -6.44 27.36
C THR A 37 13.40 -5.93 27.85
N SER A 38 13.06 -4.69 27.51
CA SER A 38 11.79 -4.03 27.86
C SER A 38 10.87 -3.79 26.67
N ALA A 39 11.25 -4.29 25.48
CA ALA A 39 10.48 -4.09 24.26
C ALA A 39 9.09 -4.73 24.37
N LYS A 40 8.08 -3.97 23.98
CA LYS A 40 6.68 -4.33 24.06
C LYS A 40 6.07 -4.23 22.67
N TYR A 41 5.16 -5.14 22.37
CA TYR A 41 4.62 -5.28 21.02
C TYR A 41 3.13 -4.97 20.98
N LEU A 42 2.70 -4.44 19.84
CA LEU A 42 1.30 -4.29 19.44
C LEU A 42 1.09 -5.12 18.17
N ALA A 43 0.03 -5.90 18.13
CA ALA A 43 -0.41 -6.64 16.96
C ALA A 43 -1.93 -6.48 16.80
N PHE A 44 -2.46 -6.82 15.63
CA PHE A 44 -3.89 -6.80 15.40
C PHE A 44 -4.35 -7.89 14.45
N GLU A 45 -5.59 -8.33 14.60
CA GLU A 45 -6.24 -9.16 13.58
C GLU A 45 -6.61 -8.29 12.36
N PRO A 46 -6.19 -8.68 11.15
CA PRO A 46 -6.52 -7.93 9.94
C PRO A 46 -8.01 -8.04 9.61
N PRO A 47 -8.58 -7.04 8.90
CA PRO A 47 -9.92 -7.14 8.34
C PRO A 47 -10.17 -8.46 7.61
N GLU A 48 -11.27 -9.14 7.98
CA GLU A 48 -11.63 -10.39 7.34
C GLU A 48 -12.14 -10.18 5.90
N PRO A 49 -11.73 -11.05 4.95
CA PRO A 49 -12.32 -11.09 3.62
C PRO A 49 -13.77 -11.58 3.67
N PRO A 50 -14.57 -11.36 2.61
CA PRO A 50 -15.86 -12.03 2.46
C PRO A 50 -15.69 -13.56 2.56
N ALA A 51 -16.66 -14.22 3.19
CA ALA A 51 -16.72 -15.67 3.22
C ALA A 51 -16.72 -16.25 1.78
N PRO A 52 -16.20 -17.47 1.55
CA PRO A 52 -16.13 -18.07 0.22
C PRO A 52 -17.44 -18.05 -0.57
N ALA A 53 -18.58 -18.27 0.11
CA ALA A 53 -19.92 -18.23 -0.49
C ALA A 53 -20.34 -16.82 -0.97
N HIS A 54 -19.69 -15.76 -0.47
CA HIS A 54 -19.96 -14.36 -0.80
C HIS A 54 -18.86 -13.75 -1.69
N LEU A 55 -17.92 -14.55 -2.18
CA LEU A 55 -16.93 -14.08 -3.14
C LEU A 55 -17.62 -13.76 -4.46
N ALA A 56 -17.45 -12.51 -4.90
CA ALA A 56 -18.00 -12.06 -6.16
C ALA A 56 -17.35 -12.84 -7.33
N PRO A 57 -18.07 -13.00 -8.46
CA PRO A 57 -17.51 -13.65 -9.63
C PRO A 57 -16.28 -12.89 -10.15
N LEU A 58 -15.37 -13.64 -10.78
CA LEU A 58 -14.13 -13.11 -11.35
C LEU A 58 -14.40 -12.03 -12.40
N ILE A 59 -15.24 -12.39 -13.38
CA ILE A 59 -15.63 -11.54 -14.50
C ILE A 59 -17.15 -11.55 -14.64
N ASN A 60 -17.73 -10.37 -14.74
CA ASN A 60 -19.10 -10.16 -15.16
C ASN A 60 -19.14 -9.97 -16.68
N LYS A 61 -19.44 -11.06 -17.39
CA LYS A 61 -19.45 -11.10 -18.87
C LYS A 61 -20.45 -10.12 -19.49
N THR A 62 -21.54 -9.78 -18.80
CA THR A 62 -22.55 -8.83 -19.31
C THR A 62 -22.06 -7.39 -19.30
N ARG A 63 -20.97 -7.12 -18.58
CA ARG A 63 -20.30 -5.81 -18.53
C ARG A 63 -19.09 -5.75 -19.48
N CYS A 64 -18.82 -6.80 -20.26
CA CYS A 64 -17.80 -6.75 -21.30
C CYS A 64 -18.25 -5.77 -22.41
N PRO A 65 -17.41 -4.80 -22.81
CA PRO A 65 -17.70 -3.89 -23.91
C PRO A 65 -17.93 -4.62 -25.25
N LYS A 66 -17.24 -5.74 -25.45
CA LYS A 66 -17.43 -6.69 -26.55
C LYS A 66 -16.85 -8.05 -26.16
N TYR A 67 -17.60 -9.13 -26.34
CA TYR A 67 -17.08 -10.48 -26.15
C TYR A 67 -16.16 -10.84 -27.32
N VAL A 68 -14.92 -11.27 -27.04
CA VAL A 68 -13.92 -11.62 -28.09
C VAL A 68 -13.41 -13.06 -28.02
N GLY A 69 -13.82 -13.87 -27.03
CA GLY A 69 -13.55 -15.30 -26.99
C GLY A 69 -13.32 -15.85 -25.57
N PRO A 70 -13.02 -17.16 -25.43
CA PRO A 70 -12.86 -17.81 -24.12
C PRO A 70 -11.60 -17.37 -23.35
N HIS A 71 -10.53 -16.95 -24.04
CA HIS A 71 -9.24 -16.56 -23.42
C HIS A 71 -9.10 -15.06 -23.14
N ALA A 72 -9.98 -14.25 -23.71
CA ALA A 72 -10.12 -12.82 -23.43
C ALA A 72 -11.61 -12.50 -23.53
N PRO A 73 -12.39 -12.73 -22.46
CA PRO A 73 -13.84 -12.61 -22.55
C PRO A 73 -14.30 -11.18 -22.88
N CYS A 74 -13.46 -10.17 -22.66
CA CYS A 74 -13.77 -8.78 -22.98
C CYS A 74 -12.68 -8.15 -23.87
N ALA A 75 -13.08 -7.44 -24.92
CA ALA A 75 -12.16 -6.71 -25.79
C ALA A 75 -11.37 -5.64 -25.02
N TYR A 76 -10.11 -5.44 -25.41
CA TYR A 76 -9.27 -4.38 -24.86
C TYR A 76 -9.82 -2.99 -25.20
N THR A 77 -9.97 -2.16 -24.17
CA THR A 77 -10.55 -0.82 -24.25
C THR A 77 -9.53 0.30 -24.20
N ASP A 78 -8.29 0.00 -23.83
CA ASP A 78 -7.24 1.00 -23.91
C ASP A 78 -6.89 1.33 -25.39
N LYS A 79 -6.26 2.49 -25.58
CA LYS A 79 -5.87 2.99 -26.90
C LYS A 79 -4.87 2.04 -27.60
N TYR A 80 -4.04 1.36 -26.81
CA TYR A 80 -2.94 0.54 -27.30
C TYR A 80 -3.32 -0.92 -27.55
N LYS A 81 -4.59 -1.30 -27.28
CA LYS A 81 -5.05 -2.71 -27.34
C LYS A 81 -4.15 -3.62 -26.50
N ALA A 82 -3.77 -3.12 -25.33
CA ALA A 82 -2.87 -3.74 -24.38
C ALA A 82 -3.52 -3.89 -23.00
N GLY A 83 -4.86 -3.78 -22.91
CA GLY A 83 -5.65 -4.09 -21.74
C GLY A 83 -6.95 -3.28 -21.67
N TRP A 84 -7.40 -3.01 -20.45
CA TRP A 84 -8.63 -2.31 -20.14
C TRP A 84 -8.35 -1.02 -19.38
N LEU A 85 -9.14 0.01 -19.66
CA LEU A 85 -9.18 1.19 -18.82
C LEU A 85 -9.73 0.81 -17.44
N VAL A 86 -9.25 1.48 -16.38
CA VAL A 86 -9.69 1.23 -14.99
C VAL A 86 -11.22 1.15 -14.83
N PRO A 87 -12.05 2.08 -15.37
CA PRO A 87 -13.50 1.99 -15.21
C PRO A 87 -14.10 0.71 -15.78
N ASP A 88 -13.58 0.24 -16.92
CA ASP A 88 -14.04 -0.99 -17.54
C ASP A 88 -13.58 -2.19 -16.72
N ALA A 89 -12.31 -2.21 -16.27
CA ALA A 89 -11.78 -3.26 -15.41
C ALA A 89 -12.61 -3.44 -14.12
N LEU A 90 -12.98 -2.33 -13.48
CA LEU A 90 -13.83 -2.33 -12.29
C LEU A 90 -15.27 -2.75 -12.60
N ALA A 91 -15.82 -2.37 -13.75
CA ALA A 91 -17.15 -2.80 -14.17
C ALA A 91 -17.20 -4.31 -14.44
N MET A 92 -16.16 -4.83 -15.11
CA MET A 92 -16.02 -6.22 -15.51
C MET A 92 -15.61 -7.13 -14.36
N SER A 93 -14.86 -6.67 -13.36
CA SER A 93 -14.43 -7.51 -12.23
C SER A 93 -15.01 -7.06 -10.89
N PRO A 94 -16.19 -7.61 -10.51
CA PRO A 94 -16.71 -7.48 -9.15
C PRO A 94 -15.73 -7.98 -8.07
N ARG A 95 -14.93 -9.02 -8.37
CA ARG A 95 -13.91 -9.52 -7.44
C ARG A 95 -12.79 -8.52 -7.21
N LEU A 96 -12.33 -7.82 -8.26
CA LEU A 96 -11.37 -6.72 -8.09
C LEU A 96 -11.94 -5.63 -7.17
N ARG A 97 -13.23 -5.29 -7.30
CA ARG A 97 -13.85 -4.31 -6.39
C ARG A 97 -13.84 -4.78 -4.93
N GLN A 98 -14.17 -6.05 -4.67
CA GLN A 98 -14.07 -6.62 -3.32
C GLN A 98 -12.63 -6.63 -2.81
N HIS A 99 -11.65 -6.91 -3.69
CA HIS A 99 -10.24 -6.85 -3.33
C HIS A 99 -9.82 -5.45 -2.93
N LEU A 100 -10.16 -4.43 -3.72
CA LEU A 100 -9.83 -3.04 -3.43
C LEU A 100 -10.47 -2.54 -2.14
N GLU A 101 -11.73 -2.94 -1.88
CA GLU A 101 -12.39 -2.62 -0.61
C GLU A 101 -11.71 -3.30 0.58
N LEU A 102 -11.33 -4.58 0.45
CA LEU A 102 -10.58 -5.28 1.50
C LEU A 102 -9.22 -4.62 1.76
N VAL A 103 -8.48 -4.23 0.71
CA VAL A 103 -7.21 -3.52 0.84
C VAL A 103 -7.40 -2.15 1.49
N ARG A 104 -8.46 -1.42 1.14
CA ARG A 104 -8.80 -0.14 1.80
C ARG A 104 -8.98 -0.34 3.31
N ARG A 105 -9.70 -1.39 3.73
CA ARG A 105 -9.88 -1.73 5.14
C ARG A 105 -8.54 -2.09 5.80
N HIS A 106 -7.67 -2.82 5.13
CA HIS A 106 -6.31 -3.12 5.62
C HIS A 106 -5.49 -1.85 5.85
N ILE A 107 -5.56 -0.88 4.92
CA ILE A 107 -4.88 0.42 5.04
C ILE A 107 -5.40 1.20 6.26
N HIS A 108 -6.72 1.25 6.47
CA HIS A 108 -7.31 1.90 7.64
C HIS A 108 -6.90 1.22 8.95
N ALA A 109 -6.97 -0.11 9.00
CA ALA A 109 -6.55 -0.87 10.17
C ALA A 109 -5.06 -0.64 10.48
N LEU A 110 -4.19 -0.61 9.47
CA LEU A 110 -2.77 -0.34 9.67
C LEU A 110 -2.52 1.09 10.16
N ARG A 111 -3.20 2.09 9.60
CA ARG A 111 -3.10 3.48 10.09
C ARG A 111 -3.42 3.57 11.58
N ASP A 112 -4.52 2.98 12.00
CA ASP A 112 -4.98 3.10 13.38
C ASP A 112 -4.06 2.32 14.34
N ALA A 113 -3.56 1.16 13.91
CA ALA A 113 -2.56 0.40 14.64
C ALA A 113 -1.22 1.14 14.75
N LEU A 114 -0.79 1.85 13.70
CA LEU A 114 0.41 2.70 13.72
C LEU A 114 0.26 3.82 14.75
N ALA A 115 -0.87 4.53 14.73
CA ALA A 115 -1.12 5.60 15.69
C ALA A 115 -1.14 5.08 17.14
N LEU A 116 -1.82 3.96 17.40
CA LEU A 116 -1.80 3.32 18.71
C LEU A 116 -0.40 2.84 19.13
N SER A 117 0.37 2.26 18.21
CA SER A 117 1.74 1.83 18.52
C SER A 117 2.63 3.00 18.94
N LEU A 118 2.47 4.15 18.29
CA LEU A 118 3.16 5.39 18.62
C LEU A 118 2.73 5.90 19.99
N SER A 119 1.42 6.03 20.22
CA SER A 119 0.89 6.50 21.51
C SER A 119 1.30 5.61 22.67
N LEU A 120 1.36 4.29 22.47
CA LEU A 120 1.71 3.32 23.52
C LEU A 120 3.22 3.05 23.65
N GLY A 121 4.04 3.56 22.73
CA GLY A 121 5.47 3.26 22.66
C GLY A 121 5.76 1.77 22.46
N ARG A 122 5.00 1.12 21.56
CA ARG A 122 5.11 -0.33 21.28
C ARG A 122 5.59 -0.58 19.85
N VAL A 123 6.35 -1.65 19.67
CA VAL A 123 6.75 -2.14 18.35
C VAL A 123 5.53 -2.74 17.64
N LEU A 124 5.21 -2.27 16.44
CA LEU A 124 4.09 -2.79 15.67
C LEU A 124 4.46 -4.06 14.91
N VAL A 125 3.86 -5.20 15.24
CA VAL A 125 3.97 -6.41 14.43
C VAL A 125 2.89 -6.39 13.36
N LEU A 126 3.30 -6.36 12.09
CA LEU A 126 2.39 -6.26 10.96
C LEU A 126 1.60 -7.56 10.78
N PRO A 127 0.32 -7.50 10.37
CA PRO A 127 -0.52 -8.68 10.25
C PRO A 127 -0.23 -9.47 8.96
N ARG A 128 -0.68 -10.73 8.92
CA ARG A 128 -0.79 -11.49 7.67
C ARG A 128 -2.03 -11.04 6.90
N LEU A 129 -1.85 -10.20 5.89
CA LEU A 129 -2.96 -9.67 5.11
C LEU A 129 -3.50 -10.71 4.12
N LEU A 130 -4.82 -10.73 3.97
CA LEU A 130 -5.52 -11.58 3.01
C LEU A 130 -5.94 -10.79 1.77
N CYS A 131 -5.84 -11.41 0.59
CA CYS A 131 -6.21 -10.83 -0.69
C CYS A 131 -7.15 -11.73 -1.48
N LEU A 132 -7.91 -11.07 -2.35
CA LEU A 132 -8.84 -11.70 -3.28
C LEU A 132 -8.34 -11.66 -4.72
N CYS A 133 -7.50 -10.67 -5.04
CA CYS A 133 -6.82 -10.55 -6.33
C CYS A 133 -5.32 -10.34 -6.12
N ASP A 134 -4.52 -10.98 -6.98
CA ASP A 134 -3.08 -10.80 -6.99
C ASP A 134 -2.71 -9.51 -7.72
N ARG A 135 -1.50 -9.02 -7.49
CA ARG A 135 -0.90 -7.90 -8.23
C ARG A 135 -0.01 -8.47 -9.33
N SER A 136 -0.12 -7.96 -10.54
CA SER A 136 0.72 -8.33 -11.68
C SER A 136 1.12 -7.10 -12.47
N GLU A 137 2.20 -7.17 -13.25
CA GLU A 137 2.54 -6.10 -14.17
C GLU A 137 1.69 -6.07 -15.44
N GLY A 138 0.93 -7.15 -15.70
CA GLY A 138 0.11 -7.32 -16.89
C GLY A 138 -1.39 -7.45 -16.59
N PRO A 139 -2.24 -7.17 -17.60
CA PRO A 139 -3.70 -7.19 -17.48
C PRO A 139 -4.31 -8.58 -17.31
N LEU A 140 -3.57 -9.64 -17.63
CA LEU A 140 -4.08 -11.01 -17.64
C LEU A 140 -4.51 -11.51 -16.25
N VAL A 141 -3.90 -10.96 -15.19
CA VAL A 141 -4.28 -11.23 -13.80
C VAL A 141 -5.76 -10.94 -13.52
N LEU A 142 -6.37 -9.99 -14.24
CA LEU A 142 -7.76 -9.58 -14.01
C LEU A 142 -8.76 -10.71 -14.27
N GLN A 143 -8.45 -11.63 -15.17
CA GLN A 143 -9.36 -12.71 -15.54
C GLN A 143 -9.55 -13.74 -14.42
N GLN A 144 -8.50 -13.98 -13.64
CA GLN A 144 -8.46 -15.01 -12.60
C GLN A 144 -8.24 -14.45 -11.20
N CYS A 145 -7.95 -13.15 -11.10
CA CYS A 145 -7.50 -12.50 -9.88
C CYS A 145 -6.28 -13.20 -9.25
N LYS A 146 -5.51 -13.92 -10.05
CA LYS A 146 -4.31 -14.65 -9.66
C LYS A 146 -3.32 -14.61 -10.80
N TYR A 147 -2.04 -14.67 -10.48
CA TYR A 147 -1.02 -14.88 -11.50
C TYR A 147 -1.27 -16.21 -12.24
N GLU A 148 -0.90 -16.28 -13.51
CA GLU A 148 -1.03 -17.51 -14.29
C GLU A 148 -0.26 -18.65 -13.62
N ALA A 149 -0.86 -19.84 -13.58
CA ALA A 149 -0.34 -21.02 -12.86
C ALA A 149 -0.20 -20.86 -11.33
N SER A 150 -0.80 -19.82 -10.71
CA SER A 150 -0.88 -19.73 -9.25
C SER A 150 -1.89 -20.72 -8.67
N GLU A 151 -1.43 -21.58 -7.76
CA GLU A 151 -2.25 -22.56 -7.05
C GLU A 151 -2.83 -22.02 -5.73
N LEU A 152 -2.57 -20.76 -5.38
CA LEU A 152 -3.01 -20.16 -4.13
C LEU A 152 -4.54 -20.22 -4.01
N PRO A 153 -5.14 -20.79 -2.95
CA PRO A 153 -6.59 -20.74 -2.76
C PRO A 153 -7.05 -19.30 -2.47
N THR A 154 -8.26 -18.91 -2.88
CA THR A 154 -8.81 -17.58 -2.53
C THR A 154 -9.71 -17.72 -1.30
N PRO A 155 -9.56 -16.86 -0.26
CA PRO A 155 -8.53 -15.82 -0.10
C PRO A 155 -7.14 -16.40 0.19
N PHE A 156 -6.09 -15.69 -0.24
CA PHE A 156 -4.69 -16.06 0.04
C PHE A 156 -3.97 -14.97 0.82
N VAL A 157 -2.88 -15.33 1.50
CA VAL A 157 -1.98 -14.37 2.14
C VAL A 157 -1.27 -13.57 1.04
N CYS A 158 -1.46 -12.26 1.02
CA CYS A 158 -0.75 -11.41 0.08
C CYS A 158 0.58 -10.92 0.66
N PRO A 159 1.62 -10.83 -0.19
CA PRO A 159 2.82 -10.12 0.17
C PRO A 159 2.48 -8.69 0.60
N LEU A 160 2.96 -8.27 1.77
CA LEU A 160 2.77 -6.91 2.27
C LEU A 160 3.20 -5.85 1.24
N THR A 161 4.25 -6.16 0.47
CA THR A 161 4.81 -5.29 -0.58
C THR A 161 3.89 -5.10 -1.78
N HIS A 162 2.79 -5.86 -1.91
CA HIS A 162 1.75 -5.63 -2.92
C HIS A 162 0.76 -4.55 -2.49
N ILE A 163 0.72 -4.22 -1.20
CA ILE A 163 -0.22 -3.26 -0.62
C ILE A 163 0.50 -1.98 -0.18
N PHE A 164 1.67 -2.10 0.44
CA PHE A 164 2.42 -0.98 1.00
C PHE A 164 3.82 -0.85 0.38
N ASP A 165 4.31 0.39 0.26
CA ASP A 165 5.69 0.66 -0.11
C ASP A 165 6.62 0.41 1.09
N ILE A 166 7.05 -0.84 1.24
CA ILE A 166 7.90 -1.26 2.36
C ILE A 166 9.28 -0.57 2.34
N VAL A 167 9.74 -0.05 1.20
CA VAL A 167 11.03 0.65 1.12
C VAL A 167 10.94 1.98 1.83
N ARG A 168 9.85 2.71 1.57
CA ARG A 168 9.59 3.97 2.28
C ARG A 168 9.20 3.70 3.72
N PHE A 169 8.46 2.64 3.99
CA PHE A 169 8.18 2.14 5.34
C PHE A 169 9.50 1.86 6.12
N ALA A 170 10.53 1.33 5.45
CA ALA A 170 11.86 1.13 6.04
C ALA A 170 12.66 2.42 6.23
N SER A 171 12.37 3.49 5.49
CA SER A 171 13.11 4.76 5.57
C SER A 171 12.73 5.61 6.79
N ILE A 172 11.57 5.33 7.40
CA ILE A 172 11.08 5.94 8.65
C ILE A 172 11.39 5.10 9.90
N ALA A 173 11.93 3.89 9.71
CA ALA A 173 12.33 2.99 10.79
C ALA A 173 13.85 2.77 10.78
N PRO A 174 14.59 3.29 11.76
CA PRO A 174 16.06 3.18 11.79
C PRO A 174 16.58 1.73 11.93
N ASP A 175 15.76 0.79 12.40
CA ASP A 175 16.18 -0.60 12.68
C ASP A 175 16.44 -1.46 11.43
N MET A 176 16.07 -0.98 10.23
CA MET A 176 16.29 -1.69 8.96
C MET A 176 17.68 -1.43 8.34
N GLY A 177 18.73 -1.34 9.18
CA GLY A 177 20.13 -1.18 8.73
C GLY A 177 20.38 0.03 7.83
N SER A 178 19.45 0.99 7.83
CA SER A 178 19.52 2.22 7.04
C SER A 178 19.91 3.32 8.00
N ALA A 179 20.94 4.11 7.66
CA ALA A 179 21.16 5.39 8.32
C ALA A 179 19.81 6.10 8.41
N GLY A 180 19.30 6.24 9.64
CA GLY A 180 17.96 6.76 9.89
C GLY A 180 17.80 8.07 9.15
N SER A 181 16.68 8.26 8.45
CA SER A 181 16.39 9.59 7.94
C SER A 181 16.25 10.52 9.14
N ASN A 182 17.12 11.53 9.20
CA ASN A 182 17.08 12.62 10.19
C ASN A 182 15.90 13.55 9.87
N LEU A 183 14.68 13.03 9.80
CA LEU A 183 13.49 13.85 9.81
C LEU A 183 13.25 14.28 11.27
N GLU A 184 13.91 15.38 11.67
CA GLU A 184 13.71 16.01 12.97
C GLU A 184 12.22 16.18 13.26
N GLY A 185 11.77 15.64 14.40
CA GLY A 185 10.39 15.76 14.87
C GLY A 185 9.40 14.72 14.32
N VAL A 186 9.84 13.78 13.47
CA VAL A 186 8.99 12.65 13.04
C VAL A 186 9.18 11.48 14.00
N ALA A 187 8.09 11.07 14.67
CA ALA A 187 8.12 9.93 15.57
C ALA A 187 8.56 8.66 14.82
N THR A 188 9.61 8.00 15.29
CA THR A 188 10.08 6.75 14.70
C THR A 188 9.13 5.63 15.07
N VAL A 189 8.63 4.91 14.06
CA VAL A 189 7.85 3.69 14.28
C VAL A 189 8.76 2.49 14.06
N THR A 190 8.94 1.67 15.09
CA THR A 190 9.55 0.36 14.92
C THR A 190 8.46 -0.67 14.62
N PHE A 191 8.71 -1.52 13.63
CA PHE A 191 7.78 -2.57 13.24
C PHE A 191 8.49 -3.89 12.94
N ARG A 192 7.71 -4.98 12.87
CA ARG A 192 8.17 -6.34 12.55
C ARG A 192 7.25 -7.03 11.55
N GLU A 193 7.80 -8.01 10.85
CA GLU A 193 7.09 -8.85 9.89
C GLU A 193 6.01 -9.72 10.54
N SER A 194 5.10 -10.25 9.73
CA SER A 194 3.95 -10.99 10.24
C SER A 194 4.30 -12.38 10.78
N SER A 195 5.43 -12.93 10.37
CA SER A 195 5.99 -14.17 10.88
C SER A 195 6.74 -14.01 12.21
N PHE A 196 6.89 -12.79 12.73
CA PHE A 196 7.71 -12.51 13.91
C PHE A 196 7.37 -13.40 15.12
N PHE A 197 6.08 -13.59 15.42
CA PHE A 197 5.67 -14.47 16.54
C PHE A 197 5.83 -15.97 16.27
N THR A 198 6.03 -16.36 15.02
CA THR A 198 6.29 -17.75 14.62
C THR A 198 7.78 -18.03 14.41
N ASN A 199 8.61 -16.99 14.35
CA ASN A 199 10.04 -17.14 14.16
C ASN A 199 10.68 -17.75 15.43
N PRO A 200 11.43 -18.88 15.33
CA PRO A 200 12.02 -19.53 16.48
C PRO A 200 13.05 -18.67 17.23
N LEU A 201 13.62 -17.64 16.58
CA LEU A 201 14.56 -16.69 17.19
C LEU A 201 13.86 -15.63 18.05
N THR A 202 12.55 -15.45 17.90
CA THR A 202 11.77 -14.54 18.75
C THR A 202 11.66 -15.11 20.16
N PRO A 203 11.95 -14.29 21.21
CA PRO A 203 11.88 -14.75 22.59
C PRO A 203 10.55 -15.44 22.92
N ALA A 204 10.62 -16.58 23.63
CA ALA A 204 9.45 -17.41 23.89
C ALA A 204 8.31 -16.63 24.57
N HIS A 205 8.64 -15.72 25.50
CA HIS A 205 7.66 -14.90 26.20
C HIS A 205 6.90 -13.94 25.25
N VAL A 206 7.52 -13.48 24.17
CA VAL A 206 6.85 -12.66 23.13
C VAL A 206 5.99 -13.53 22.22
N ARG A 207 6.42 -14.77 21.95
CA ARG A 207 5.67 -15.70 21.08
C ARG A 207 4.38 -16.22 21.72
N THR A 208 4.37 -16.42 23.05
CA THR A 208 3.26 -17.13 23.72
C THR A 208 2.43 -16.26 24.66
N ASN A 209 2.96 -15.16 25.21
CA ASN A 209 2.24 -14.32 26.17
C ASN A 209 1.53 -13.15 25.49
N HIS A 210 0.32 -13.39 25.00
CA HIS A 210 -0.49 -12.40 24.28
C HIS A 210 -1.69 -11.97 25.12
N THR A 211 -1.80 -10.68 25.41
CA THR A 211 -3.01 -10.09 25.99
C THR A 211 -3.93 -9.66 24.85
N ARG A 212 -5.06 -10.34 24.69
CA ARG A 212 -6.10 -9.94 23.75
C ARG A 212 -6.75 -8.64 24.22
N VAL A 213 -6.86 -7.67 23.32
CA VAL A 213 -7.52 -6.39 23.55
C VAL A 213 -8.82 -6.36 22.74
N ARG A 214 -9.93 -6.27 23.46
CA ARG A 214 -11.27 -6.15 22.89
C ARG A 214 -11.52 -4.71 22.41
N VAL A 215 -12.17 -4.57 21.27
CA VAL A 215 -12.56 -3.27 20.71
C VAL A 215 -14.08 -3.18 20.73
N ALA A 216 -14.59 -2.53 21.76
CA ALA A 216 -16.01 -2.40 22.01
C ALA A 216 -16.68 -1.35 21.10
N ALA A 217 -17.90 -1.64 20.67
CA ALA A 217 -18.69 -0.71 19.86
C ALA A 217 -19.25 0.46 20.66
N ASP A 218 -19.49 0.26 21.96
CA ASP A 218 -20.04 1.25 22.87
C ASP A 218 -19.43 1.13 24.29
N ALA A 219 -19.70 2.14 25.12
CA ALA A 219 -19.15 2.24 26.46
C ALA A 219 -19.66 1.13 27.40
N ALA A 220 -20.89 0.64 27.21
CA ALA A 220 -21.46 -0.41 28.06
C ALA A 220 -20.75 -1.74 27.80
N ALA A 221 -20.54 -2.11 26.54
CA ALA A 221 -19.79 -3.29 26.14
C ALA A 221 -18.33 -3.22 26.60
N MET A 222 -17.70 -2.03 26.54
CA MET A 222 -16.35 -1.81 27.04
C MET A 222 -16.28 -2.03 28.56
N GLN A 223 -17.20 -1.42 29.31
CA GLN A 223 -17.24 -1.50 30.76
C GLN A 223 -17.48 -2.94 31.24
N ALA A 224 -18.45 -3.63 30.63
CA ALA A 224 -18.72 -5.03 30.95
C ALA A 224 -17.51 -5.95 30.69
N ALA A 225 -16.70 -5.67 29.66
CA ALA A 225 -15.46 -6.41 29.41
C ALA A 225 -14.40 -6.12 30.49
N ARG A 226 -14.25 -4.86 30.90
CA ARG A 226 -13.30 -4.46 31.96
C ARG A 226 -13.65 -5.04 33.31
N GLU A 227 -14.95 -5.15 33.64
CA GLU A 227 -15.43 -5.78 34.87
C GLU A 227 -15.08 -7.28 34.95
N ARG A 228 -14.93 -7.93 33.79
CA ARG A 228 -14.40 -9.30 33.69
C ARG A 228 -12.86 -9.37 33.68
N GLY A 229 -12.18 -8.25 33.86
CA GLY A 229 -10.72 -8.16 33.81
C GLY A 229 -10.12 -8.20 32.40
N GLU A 230 -10.94 -8.06 31.34
CA GLU A 230 -10.45 -8.03 29.96
C GLU A 230 -9.83 -6.66 29.62
N ALA A 231 -8.76 -6.65 28.83
CA ALA A 231 -8.28 -5.43 28.20
C ALA A 231 -9.29 -4.98 27.13
N ALA A 232 -9.91 -3.82 27.31
CA ALA A 232 -10.92 -3.32 26.38
C ALA A 232 -10.83 -1.81 26.14
N VAL A 233 -10.90 -1.42 24.87
CA VAL A 233 -10.96 -0.03 24.39
C VAL A 233 -12.23 0.20 23.58
N LEU A 234 -12.66 1.45 23.46
CA LEU A 234 -13.78 1.85 22.61
C LEU A 234 -13.32 2.03 21.16
N LEU A 235 -14.19 1.78 20.18
CA LEU A 235 -14.00 2.30 18.83
C LEU A 235 -13.82 3.82 18.85
N GLY A 236 -12.87 4.33 18.06
CA GLY A 236 -12.52 5.74 18.09
C GLY A 236 -11.88 6.21 19.39
N THR A 237 -11.13 5.35 20.10
CA THR A 237 -10.38 5.75 21.30
C THR A 237 -9.33 6.80 20.95
N SER A 238 -9.23 7.87 21.75
CA SER A 238 -8.12 8.82 21.61
C SER A 238 -6.81 8.23 22.12
N ASP A 239 -5.68 8.86 21.77
CA ASP A 239 -4.35 8.59 22.33
C ASP A 239 -4.34 8.62 23.87
N VAL A 240 -4.96 9.62 24.49
CA VAL A 240 -5.03 9.76 25.95
C VAL A 240 -5.85 8.62 26.58
N GLN A 241 -6.98 8.26 25.97
CA GLN A 241 -7.81 7.14 26.44
C GLN A 241 -7.10 5.80 26.28
N ALA A 242 -6.38 5.60 25.17
CA ALA A 242 -5.57 4.42 24.94
C ALA A 242 -4.43 4.32 25.96
N LEU A 243 -3.73 5.42 26.24
CA LEU A 243 -2.67 5.49 27.26
C LEU A 243 -3.20 5.19 28.67
N ALA A 244 -4.35 5.75 29.04
CA ALA A 244 -4.97 5.46 30.34
C ALA A 244 -5.35 3.97 30.48
N THR A 245 -5.76 3.34 29.38
CA THR A 245 -6.26 1.96 29.40
C THR A 245 -5.18 0.90 29.23
N LEU A 246 -4.21 1.14 28.35
CA LEU A 246 -3.23 0.14 27.88
C LEU A 246 -1.78 0.60 28.07
N GLY A 247 -1.57 1.84 28.51
CA GLY A 247 -0.26 2.46 28.66
C GLY A 247 0.47 2.06 29.95
N PRO A 248 1.58 2.76 30.26
CA PRO A 248 2.49 2.40 31.35
C PRO A 248 1.89 2.40 32.75
N SER A 249 0.79 3.12 32.98
CA SER A 249 0.10 3.19 34.28
C SER A 249 -1.08 2.22 34.40
N SER A 250 -1.34 1.41 33.37
CA SER A 250 -2.46 0.46 33.35
C SER A 250 -2.07 -0.92 33.90
N ALA A 251 -3.08 -1.75 34.19
CA ALA A 251 -2.87 -3.16 34.51
C ALA A 251 -2.17 -3.96 33.40
N PHE A 252 -2.17 -3.43 32.16
CA PHE A 252 -1.56 -4.06 30.98
C PHE A 252 -0.19 -3.46 30.63
N ALA A 253 0.37 -2.61 31.50
CA ALA A 253 1.66 -1.97 31.29
C ALA A 253 2.78 -2.96 30.99
N HIS A 254 2.77 -4.13 31.64
CA HIS A 254 3.80 -5.16 31.51
C HIS A 254 3.44 -6.28 30.53
N ALA A 255 2.30 -6.19 29.84
CA ALA A 255 1.94 -7.16 28.81
C ALA A 255 2.99 -7.16 27.69
N PRO A 256 3.67 -8.29 27.41
CA PRO A 256 4.67 -8.35 26.34
C PRO A 256 4.08 -8.03 24.98
N VAL A 257 2.88 -8.58 24.70
CA VAL A 257 2.16 -8.36 23.45
C VAL A 257 0.73 -7.95 23.75
N LEU A 258 0.29 -6.80 23.22
CA LEU A 258 -1.12 -6.46 23.11
C LEU A 258 -1.60 -6.86 21.71
N ARG A 259 -2.68 -7.64 21.64
CA ARG A 259 -3.26 -8.10 20.38
C ARG A 259 -4.68 -7.58 20.22
N LEU A 260 -4.86 -6.55 19.40
CA LEU A 260 -6.17 -5.99 19.09
C LEU A 260 -6.98 -7.02 18.29
N GLU A 261 -8.23 -7.29 18.69
CA GLU A 261 -9.10 -8.16 17.90
C GLU A 261 -9.55 -7.54 16.57
N ARG A 262 -9.37 -6.22 16.42
CA ARG A 262 -9.50 -5.45 15.18
C ARG A 262 -8.76 -4.13 15.36
N ALA A 263 -8.19 -3.59 14.29
CA ALA A 263 -7.65 -2.23 14.31
C ALA A 263 -8.46 -1.24 13.46
N GLU A 264 -9.33 -1.69 12.57
CA GLU A 264 -10.13 -0.78 11.74
C GLU A 264 -11.06 0.10 12.61
N GLY A 265 -10.87 1.42 12.56
CA GLY A 265 -11.66 2.40 13.30
C GLY A 265 -11.40 2.43 14.80
N VAL A 266 -10.34 1.77 15.30
CA VAL A 266 -10.06 1.74 16.73
C VAL A 266 -9.56 3.10 17.23
N PHE A 267 -8.79 3.83 16.42
CA PHE A 267 -8.14 5.07 16.85
C PHE A 267 -8.92 6.31 16.40
N GLY A 268 -9.38 7.11 17.35
CA GLY A 268 -10.17 8.32 17.13
C GLY A 268 -9.35 9.57 16.86
N GLY A 269 -8.06 9.56 17.15
CA GLY A 269 -7.16 10.68 16.93
C GLY A 269 -6.35 11.08 18.15
N PHE A 270 -5.42 12.01 17.93
CA PHE A 270 -4.61 12.62 18.99
C PHE A 270 -5.34 13.83 19.57
N VAL A 271 -5.33 13.95 20.90
CA VAL A 271 -5.85 15.14 21.60
C VAL A 271 -4.96 16.36 21.35
N ASP A 272 -3.63 16.19 21.32
CA ASP A 272 -2.70 17.28 20.95
C ASP A 272 -2.64 17.45 19.42
N GLY A 273 -3.04 18.62 18.94
CA GLY A 273 -3.00 18.98 17.52
C GLY A 273 -1.60 18.90 16.89
N ARG A 274 -0.52 19.07 17.65
CA ARG A 274 0.85 18.92 17.17
C ARG A 274 1.20 17.45 16.91
N GLN A 275 0.80 16.54 17.81
CA GLN A 275 1.00 15.11 17.61
C GLN A 275 0.17 14.60 16.41
N ARG A 276 -1.07 15.10 16.27
CA ARG A 276 -1.87 14.84 15.08
C ARG A 276 -1.14 15.29 13.81
N ALA A 277 -0.70 16.54 13.74
CA ALA A 277 -0.02 17.07 12.56
C ALA A 277 1.28 16.31 12.23
N ALA A 278 2.06 15.93 13.25
CA ALA A 278 3.27 15.14 13.07
C ALA A 278 2.97 13.74 12.53
N PHE A 279 1.94 13.05 13.05
CA PHE A 279 1.51 11.75 12.56
C PHE A 279 1.00 11.83 11.11
N GLU A 280 0.20 12.84 10.79
CA GLU A 280 -0.31 13.04 9.43
C GLU A 280 0.82 13.35 8.44
N ALA A 281 1.76 14.22 8.83
CA ALA A 281 2.96 14.49 8.04
C ALA A 281 3.79 13.23 7.81
N MET A 282 3.98 12.39 8.84
CA MET A 282 4.68 11.11 8.72
C MET A 282 4.00 10.22 7.68
N ILE A 283 2.68 10.01 7.75
CA ILE A 283 1.94 9.14 6.82
C ILE A 283 2.01 9.68 5.38
N GLN A 284 1.89 11.00 5.20
CA GLN A 284 1.94 11.65 3.88
C GLN A 284 3.34 11.62 3.27
N GLN A 285 4.36 12.05 4.02
CA GLN A 285 5.74 12.18 3.54
C GLN A 285 6.37 10.81 3.27
N SER A 286 6.10 9.83 4.13
CA SER A 286 6.56 8.47 3.89
C SER A 286 5.85 7.81 2.71
N SER A 287 4.67 8.30 2.33
CA SER A 287 3.80 7.63 1.35
C SER A 287 3.65 6.13 1.64
N MET A 288 3.76 5.76 2.93
CA MET A 288 3.91 4.37 3.34
C MET A 288 2.63 3.56 3.08
N LEU A 289 1.50 4.26 3.12
CA LEU A 289 0.17 3.75 2.84
C LEU A 289 -0.29 4.02 1.40
N SER A 290 0.58 4.55 0.53
CA SER A 290 0.30 4.69 -0.90
C SER A 290 0.88 3.49 -1.64
N GLY A 291 0.01 2.60 -2.06
CA GLY A 291 0.32 1.56 -3.02
C GLY A 291 -0.71 1.59 -4.14
N SER A 292 -0.53 0.70 -5.10
CA SER A 292 -1.49 0.54 -6.20
C SER A 292 -1.80 -0.92 -6.44
N TRP A 293 -2.97 -1.19 -7.00
CA TRP A 293 -3.22 -2.43 -7.68
C TRP A 293 -2.84 -2.27 -9.15
N CYS A 294 -2.02 -3.18 -9.64
CA CYS A 294 -1.67 -3.27 -11.04
C CYS A 294 -1.89 -4.71 -11.53
N CYS A 295 -2.26 -4.94 -12.79
CA CYS A 295 -2.68 -3.93 -13.77
C CYS A 295 -3.95 -4.36 -14.47
N SER A 296 -4.73 -3.37 -14.90
CA SER A 296 -5.80 -3.55 -15.88
C SER A 296 -5.32 -3.32 -17.33
N SER A 297 -4.17 -2.67 -17.53
CA SER A 297 -3.51 -2.48 -18.84
C SER A 297 -1.99 -2.45 -18.71
N TRP A 298 -1.28 -2.88 -19.77
CA TRP A 298 0.16 -2.69 -19.91
C TRP A 298 0.55 -1.21 -19.97
N TYR A 299 -0.35 -0.33 -20.44
CA TYR A 299 -0.17 1.11 -20.33
C TYR A 299 -0.53 1.59 -18.91
N LYS A 300 0.48 1.58 -18.04
CA LYS A 300 0.35 1.85 -16.59
C LYS A 300 -0.50 3.08 -16.25
N PRO A 301 -0.36 4.25 -16.90
CA PRO A 301 -1.19 5.43 -16.57
C PRO A 301 -2.69 5.22 -16.75
N SER A 302 -3.10 4.24 -17.56
CA SER A 302 -4.51 3.87 -17.76
C SER A 302 -4.92 2.58 -17.05
N GLY A 303 -3.95 1.85 -16.49
CA GLY A 303 -4.10 0.49 -15.99
C GLY A 303 -3.87 0.32 -14.49
N SER A 304 -3.20 1.28 -13.84
CA SER A 304 -2.93 1.28 -12.40
C SER A 304 -4.11 1.87 -11.63
N ILE A 305 -4.41 1.27 -10.48
CA ILE A 305 -5.45 1.72 -9.55
C ILE A 305 -4.76 2.04 -8.23
N GLU A 306 -4.62 3.31 -7.89
CA GLU A 306 -4.07 3.68 -6.58
C GLU A 306 -5.01 3.18 -5.47
N TYR A 307 -4.44 2.59 -4.43
CA TYR A 307 -5.20 2.34 -3.22
C TYR A 307 -5.49 3.69 -2.56
N VAL A 308 -6.75 3.94 -2.26
CA VAL A 308 -7.17 5.20 -1.62
C VAL A 308 -6.53 5.27 -0.23
N GLY A 309 -5.62 6.22 -0.04
CA GLY A 309 -4.96 6.46 1.23
C GLY A 309 -5.92 7.09 2.26
N PRO A 310 -5.60 7.03 3.56
CA PRO A 310 -6.51 7.45 4.61
C PRO A 310 -6.67 8.98 4.77
N HIS A 311 -5.82 9.78 4.10
CA HIS A 311 -5.94 11.24 4.03
C HIS A 311 -6.91 11.72 2.98
N GLU A 312 -7.21 10.86 2.01
CA GLU A 312 -8.34 11.06 1.14
C GLU A 312 -9.59 10.55 1.88
N THR A 313 -10.06 11.37 2.83
CA THR A 313 -11.41 11.85 2.57
C THR A 313 -11.33 12.57 1.24
N LEU A 314 -11.49 11.83 0.13
CA LEU A 314 -12.24 12.36 -0.98
C LEU A 314 -13.38 13.14 -0.34
N ALA A 315 -13.67 14.33 -0.84
CA ALA A 315 -14.99 14.90 -0.65
C ALA A 315 -15.98 13.84 -1.13
N TRP A 316 -16.36 12.95 -0.22
CA TRP A 316 -17.13 11.76 -0.42
C TRP A 316 -18.53 12.30 -0.42
N ARG A 317 -18.98 12.77 -1.59
CA ARG A 317 -20.35 13.26 -1.71
C ARG A 317 -21.26 12.07 -1.44
N PRO A 318 -22.23 12.19 -0.51
CA PRO A 318 -23.21 11.13 -0.28
C PRO A 318 -23.86 10.78 -1.62
N GLY A 319 -23.66 9.55 -2.13
CA GLY A 319 -24.30 9.09 -3.36
C GLY A 319 -23.46 8.27 -4.34
N CYS A 320 -22.14 8.19 -4.18
CA CYS A 320 -21.31 7.23 -4.95
C CYS A 320 -20.47 6.41 -3.97
N GLY A 321 -21.09 5.40 -3.37
CA GLY A 321 -20.50 4.59 -2.30
C GLY A 321 -20.53 3.10 -2.58
N ILE A 322 -19.39 2.45 -2.39
CA ILE A 322 -19.24 0.98 -2.30
C ILE A 322 -19.76 0.44 -0.94
N THR A 323 -20.25 1.30 -0.05
CA THR A 323 -20.76 0.92 1.29
C THR A 323 -22.28 0.70 1.35
N LYS A 324 -23.01 0.81 0.24
CA LYS A 324 -24.39 0.27 0.15
C LYS A 324 -24.40 -0.98 -0.73
N PRO A 325 -25.30 -1.96 -0.49
CA PRO A 325 -25.63 -2.92 -1.53
C PRO A 325 -25.96 -2.14 -2.80
N TRP A 326 -25.22 -2.41 -3.87
CA TRP A 326 -25.29 -1.68 -5.13
C TRP A 326 -26.73 -1.71 -5.66
N GLU A 327 -27.39 -0.55 -5.72
CA GLU A 327 -28.61 -0.35 -6.52
C GLU A 327 -28.20 0.09 -7.93
N PRO A 328 -28.77 -0.49 -9.01
CA PRO A 328 -28.47 -0.10 -10.36
C PRO A 328 -29.08 1.28 -10.63
N GLU A 329 -28.27 2.17 -11.20
CA GLU A 329 -28.68 3.39 -11.91
C GLU A 329 -29.32 4.49 -11.05
N ARG A 330 -28.72 5.70 -11.11
CA ARG A 330 -29.30 7.05 -10.83
C ARG A 330 -28.41 7.98 -9.97
N SER A 331 -27.09 7.93 -10.09
CA SER A 331 -26.26 9.07 -9.65
C SER A 331 -25.67 9.80 -10.88
N PRO A 332 -26.24 10.95 -11.29
CA PRO A 332 -25.72 11.76 -12.40
C PRO A 332 -24.25 12.17 -12.21
N GLN A 333 -23.82 12.33 -10.96
CA GLN A 333 -22.48 12.83 -10.62
C GLN A 333 -21.35 11.84 -10.93
N CYS A 334 -21.63 10.52 -10.90
CA CYS A 334 -20.66 9.50 -11.31
C CYS A 334 -20.51 9.43 -12.85
N VAL A 335 -21.54 9.81 -13.60
CA VAL A 335 -21.50 9.87 -15.08
C VAL A 335 -20.58 11.01 -15.53
N ASP A 336 -20.61 12.15 -14.84
CA ASP A 336 -19.84 13.34 -15.20
C ASP A 336 -18.32 13.17 -15.03
N GLN A 337 -17.85 12.46 -13.99
CA GLN A 337 -16.42 12.18 -13.81
C GLN A 337 -15.88 11.20 -14.86
N LEU A 338 -16.65 10.17 -15.20
CA LEU A 338 -16.32 9.23 -16.27
C LEU A 338 -16.29 9.93 -17.63
N GLN A 339 -17.19 10.89 -17.86
CA GLN A 339 -17.16 11.74 -19.04
C GLN A 339 -15.98 12.73 -19.05
N ALA A 340 -15.63 13.34 -17.93
CA ALA A 340 -14.49 14.24 -17.81
C ALA A 340 -13.16 13.51 -18.06
N TYR A 341 -13.00 12.30 -17.52
CA TYR A 341 -11.85 11.44 -17.80
C TYR A 341 -11.78 11.03 -19.28
N ARG A 342 -12.91 10.66 -19.88
CA ARG A 342 -12.98 10.37 -21.34
C ARG A 342 -12.63 11.58 -22.19
N ARG A 343 -13.08 12.80 -21.82
CA ARG A 343 -12.74 14.05 -22.51
C ARG A 343 -11.24 14.37 -22.40
N ALA A 344 -10.64 14.17 -21.23
CA ALA A 344 -9.20 14.38 -21.02
C ALA A 344 -8.36 13.40 -21.87
N GLN A 345 -8.80 12.16 -22.04
CA GLN A 345 -8.11 11.18 -22.89
C GLN A 345 -8.30 11.42 -24.39
N GLN A 346 -9.45 11.95 -24.80
CA GLN A 346 -9.72 12.35 -26.20
C GLN A 346 -8.93 13.60 -26.62
N ALA A 347 -8.53 14.45 -25.67
CA ALA A 347 -7.81 15.70 -25.95
C ALA A 347 -6.33 15.52 -26.36
N GLY A 348 -5.78 14.31 -26.28
CA GLY A 348 -4.41 13.99 -26.69
C GLY A 348 -3.31 14.55 -25.75
N PRO A 349 -2.07 14.05 -25.87
CA PRO A 349 -1.00 14.32 -24.89
C PRO A 349 -0.55 15.79 -24.83
N ALA A 350 -0.77 16.59 -25.88
CA ALA A 350 -0.33 17.99 -25.93
C ALA A 350 -1.15 18.95 -25.03
N LYS A 351 -2.34 18.55 -24.57
CA LYS A 351 -3.17 19.38 -23.67
C LYS A 351 -3.06 19.01 -22.18
N LEU A 352 -2.53 17.83 -21.85
CA LEU A 352 -2.31 17.44 -20.45
C LEU A 352 -1.19 18.27 -19.78
N GLU A 353 -0.25 18.81 -20.56
CA GLU A 353 0.80 19.68 -20.03
C GLU A 353 0.26 21.03 -19.51
N TYR A 354 -0.88 21.51 -20.01
CA TYR A 354 -1.42 22.82 -19.62
C TYR A 354 -2.25 22.75 -18.32
N VAL A 355 -2.88 21.61 -18.03
CA VAL A 355 -3.70 21.43 -16.82
C VAL A 355 -2.84 21.05 -15.59
N LEU A 356 -1.67 20.44 -15.81
CA LEU A 356 -0.75 20.07 -14.73
C LEU A 356 0.26 21.20 -14.37
N LYS A 357 0.50 22.17 -15.27
CA LYS A 357 1.40 23.31 -14.99
C LYS A 357 0.79 24.41 -14.10
N SER A 358 -0.52 24.40 -13.85
CA SER A 358 -1.17 25.40 -12.99
C SER A 358 -1.28 24.99 -11.51
N GLY A 359 -0.68 23.87 -11.10
CA GLY A 359 -0.81 23.38 -9.73
C GLY A 359 0.34 22.50 -9.27
N GLN A 360 1.56 23.05 -9.16
CA GLN A 360 2.59 22.71 -8.16
C GLN A 360 3.93 23.35 -8.53
N GLN A 361 4.32 24.41 -7.81
CA GLN A 361 5.74 24.66 -7.53
C GLN A 361 6.08 23.88 -6.26
N GLY A 362 6.80 22.78 -6.44
CA GLY A 362 7.36 21.96 -5.36
C GLY A 362 8.34 20.99 -5.98
N LYS A 363 9.63 21.24 -5.78
CA LYS A 363 10.73 20.46 -6.36
C LYS A 363 10.87 19.12 -5.63
N ASP A 364 11.29 18.13 -6.42
CA ASP A 364 11.98 16.88 -6.08
C ASP A 364 11.17 15.57 -6.24
N GLY A 365 11.61 14.74 -7.18
CA GLY A 365 11.14 13.36 -7.35
C GLY A 365 11.31 12.80 -8.76
N TYR A 366 12.51 12.25 -9.04
CA TYR A 366 12.88 11.59 -10.29
C TYR A 366 12.00 10.36 -10.64
N TYR A 367 11.40 10.35 -11.83
CA TYR A 367 11.42 9.23 -12.78
C TYR A 367 11.16 9.77 -14.21
N GLY A 368 12.16 9.64 -15.08
CA GLY A 368 12.00 9.55 -16.53
C GLY A 368 11.68 10.84 -17.31
N LEU A 369 12.72 11.51 -17.82
CA LEU A 369 12.71 12.17 -19.14
C LEU A 369 14.15 12.54 -19.54
N LYS A 370 14.89 11.53 -20.04
CA LYS A 370 16.08 11.77 -20.88
C LYS A 370 15.70 11.56 -22.34
N ALA A 371 14.97 12.53 -22.88
CA ALA A 371 14.87 12.79 -24.31
C ALA A 371 14.33 14.21 -24.49
N LEU A 372 14.91 14.97 -25.41
CA LEU A 372 14.58 16.36 -25.79
C LEU A 372 15.22 17.47 -24.93
N ARG A 373 16.54 17.62 -25.07
CA ARG A 373 17.17 18.94 -25.17
C ARG A 373 18.08 18.98 -26.39
N ARG A 374 17.51 19.38 -27.52
CA ARG A 374 18.20 20.06 -28.63
C ARG A 374 17.16 20.41 -29.68
N LEU A 375 16.66 21.64 -29.61
CA LEU A 375 16.14 22.42 -30.73
C LEU A 375 15.74 23.78 -30.16
N GLU A 376 16.70 24.71 -30.15
CA GLU A 376 16.48 26.15 -30.27
C GLU A 376 17.84 26.85 -30.22
N ARG A 377 18.45 26.97 -31.40
CA ARG A 377 19.11 28.18 -31.91
C ARG A 377 19.65 27.85 -33.30
N GLY A 378 18.98 28.40 -34.30
CA GLY A 378 19.49 28.39 -35.66
C GLY A 378 20.76 29.23 -35.75
N LEU A 379 21.74 28.71 -36.46
CA LEU A 379 22.70 29.47 -37.26
C LEU A 379 23.19 28.51 -38.35
N ALA A 380 23.24 29.05 -39.57
CA ALA A 380 23.60 28.37 -40.80
C ALA A 380 25.04 27.84 -40.78
N PHE A 381 25.31 26.70 -41.40
CA PHE A 381 25.99 26.61 -42.71
C PHE A 381 26.33 25.14 -43.03
N GLU A 382 26.20 24.86 -44.33
CA GLU A 382 26.95 23.91 -45.15
C GLU A 382 26.85 22.38 -44.99
N THR A 383 26.78 21.79 -46.17
CA THR A 383 26.55 20.40 -46.54
C THR A 383 27.85 19.60 -46.73
N CYS A 384 27.74 18.29 -46.44
CA CYS A 384 28.47 17.13 -47.03
C CYS A 384 29.90 16.80 -46.55
N PRO A 385 30.40 15.54 -46.74
CA PRO A 385 29.73 14.28 -47.09
C PRO A 385 30.15 13.05 -46.24
N LYS A 386 29.55 11.90 -46.60
CA LYS A 386 29.72 10.52 -46.10
C LYS A 386 31.16 9.96 -46.15
N GLY A 387 31.43 9.04 -45.23
CA GLY A 387 32.47 8.00 -45.23
C GLY A 387 32.77 7.62 -43.77
N GLY A 388 32.92 6.39 -43.30
CA GLY A 388 33.07 5.05 -43.86
C GLY A 388 33.87 4.26 -42.81
N ALA A 389 33.42 3.04 -42.47
CA ALA A 389 34.15 1.88 -41.92
C ALA A 389 35.10 1.99 -40.68
N ASP A 390 34.88 1.03 -39.77
CA ASP A 390 35.85 0.21 -39.00
C ASP A 390 36.90 0.84 -38.05
N ASP A 391 36.79 0.55 -36.75
CA ASP A 391 37.67 -0.35 -35.94
C ASP A 391 37.70 0.06 -34.43
N PRO A 392 37.88 -0.89 -33.47
CA PRO A 392 37.75 -0.69 -32.02
C PRO A 392 39.10 -0.56 -31.27
N PHE A 393 39.00 -0.25 -29.97
CA PHE A 393 40.06 -0.13 -28.94
C PHE A 393 40.98 1.11 -29.02
N ASN A 394 40.96 1.95 -27.98
CA ASN A 394 41.89 1.94 -26.84
C ASN A 394 41.87 3.30 -26.08
N GLY A 395 42.17 3.29 -24.78
CA GLY A 395 42.85 4.43 -24.13
C GLY A 395 42.05 5.48 -23.35
N THR A 396 42.19 5.36 -22.03
CA THR A 396 41.96 6.28 -20.90
C THR A 396 42.46 7.74 -20.99
N LEU A 397 41.85 8.59 -20.12
CA LEU A 397 42.32 9.88 -19.52
C LEU A 397 42.40 11.07 -20.51
N SER A 398 42.06 12.32 -20.20
CA SER A 398 41.72 13.07 -18.99
C SER A 398 41.27 14.48 -19.43
N THR A 399 40.40 15.14 -18.65
CA THR A 399 40.28 16.61 -18.45
C THR A 399 40.45 17.58 -19.62
N CYS A 400 39.40 18.37 -19.91
CA CYS A 400 39.51 19.83 -19.91
C CYS A 400 38.15 20.53 -19.73
N CYS A 401 38.10 21.42 -18.75
CA CYS A 401 37.04 22.38 -18.50
C CYS A 401 37.01 23.50 -19.55
N GLN A 402 35.94 24.31 -19.48
CA GLN A 402 35.78 25.68 -19.98
C GLN A 402 35.26 25.85 -21.42
N SER A 403 33.94 25.97 -21.58
CA SER A 403 33.24 27.27 -21.80
C SER A 403 31.73 27.06 -21.87
#